data_AF-A0A2N0WX50-F1
#
_entry.id   AF-A0A2N0WX50-F1
#
_cell.length_a   1.000
_cell.length_b   1.000
_cell.length_c   1.000
_cell.angle_alpha   90.00
_cell.angle_beta   90.00
_cell.angle_gamma   90.00
#
_symmetry.space_group_name_H-M   'P 1'
#
loop_
_entity.id
_entity.type
_entity.pdbx_description
1 polymer ?
#
loop_
_entity_poly.entity_id
_entity_poly.type
_entity_poly.pdbx_seq_one_letter_code
_entity_poly.pdbx_strand_id
1 'polypeptide(L)'
;MSSLLLVSFSVLHAQKLGRLNESKIVNALTKNYGDRAGKRGTAWFRLMDKSYQLEEKEKLKQVNHFFNLLRFVDDIKLWGVSNYWATPLEFIGVNGGDCEDFAIAKYFTLLELGIADEKMRITMVKAVTLNQYHMVVAYYETPASIPLILDNIDGRIKLATKRKDLIPVYSFNGKQLWLNKSKGQGVLAGKSDRLKQWTDLNQRMGVSNLKQPKLRME
;
A
#
# COMPACT_ATOMS: atom_id res chain seq x y z
N MET A 1 -35.41 2.05 -46.71
CA MET A 1 -35.27 2.62 -45.35
C MET A 1 -34.38 1.67 -44.57
N SER A 2 -33.12 2.02 -44.33
CA SER A 2 -32.21 1.22 -43.50
C SER A 2 -31.64 2.12 -42.42
N SER A 3 -32.09 1.90 -41.19
CA SER A 3 -31.71 2.67 -40.00
C SER A 3 -30.29 2.31 -39.56
N LEU A 4 -29.43 3.33 -39.45
CA LEU A 4 -28.10 3.23 -38.89
C LEU A 4 -28.21 3.21 -37.35
N LEU A 5 -27.78 2.11 -36.71
CA LEU A 5 -27.63 2.05 -35.25
C LEU A 5 -26.29 2.70 -34.84
N LEU A 6 -26.36 3.88 -34.23
CA LEU A 6 -25.24 4.52 -33.55
C LEU A 6 -25.07 3.89 -32.16
N VAL A 7 -24.02 3.09 -31.99
CA VAL A 7 -23.59 2.60 -30.68
C VAL A 7 -22.77 3.70 -30.01
N SER A 8 -23.36 4.37 -29.03
CA SER A 8 -22.66 5.32 -28.16
C SER A 8 -21.77 4.55 -27.18
N PHE A 9 -20.46 4.68 -27.34
CA PHE A 9 -19.50 4.25 -26.33
C PHE A 9 -19.54 5.25 -25.17
N SER A 10 -20.30 4.93 -24.14
CA SER A 10 -20.24 5.63 -22.85
C SER A 10 -18.92 5.30 -22.17
N VAL A 11 -17.96 6.21 -22.23
CA VAL A 11 -16.72 6.13 -21.44
C VAL A 11 -17.10 6.32 -19.97
N LEU A 12 -17.25 5.21 -19.24
CA LEU A 12 -17.37 5.20 -17.79
C LEU A 12 -16.09 5.80 -17.20
N HIS A 13 -16.10 7.10 -16.93
CA HIS A 13 -15.08 7.72 -16.09
C HIS A 13 -15.23 7.14 -14.70
N ALA A 14 -14.20 6.42 -14.24
CA ALA A 14 -14.07 6.05 -12.85
C ALA A 14 -14.24 7.31 -11.99
N GLN A 15 -15.25 7.30 -11.13
CA GLN A 15 -15.55 8.41 -10.24
C GLN A 15 -14.31 8.62 -9.36
N LYS A 16 -13.64 9.75 -9.57
CA LYS A 16 -12.44 10.14 -8.83
C LYS A 16 -12.79 10.13 -7.34
N LEU A 17 -12.18 9.24 -6.54
CA LEU A 17 -12.17 9.44 -5.09
C LEU A 17 -11.74 10.89 -4.84
N GLY A 18 -12.44 11.60 -3.95
CA GLY A 18 -12.14 13.00 -3.69
C GLY A 18 -10.65 13.17 -3.39
N ARG A 19 -9.96 13.97 -4.22
CA ARG A 19 -8.50 14.17 -4.10
C ARG A 19 -8.12 14.48 -2.66
N LEU A 20 -7.07 13.83 -2.17
CA LEU A 20 -6.47 14.15 -0.88
C LEU A 20 -6.18 15.66 -0.78
N ASN A 21 -6.46 16.25 0.39
CA ASN A 21 -6.18 17.67 0.63
C ASN A 21 -4.76 17.83 1.20
N GLU A 22 -3.81 18.21 0.33
CA GLU A 22 -2.39 18.36 0.67
C GLU A 22 -2.17 19.28 1.87
N SER A 23 -2.69 20.51 1.83
CA SER A 23 -2.49 21.49 2.91
C SER A 23 -2.99 20.95 4.25
N LYS A 24 -4.19 20.35 4.28
CA LYS A 24 -4.74 19.74 5.50
C LYS A 24 -3.85 18.63 6.04
N ILE A 25 -3.35 17.75 5.17
CA ILE A 25 -2.52 16.61 5.56
C ILE A 25 -1.14 17.08 6.02
N VAL A 26 -0.46 17.94 5.26
CA VAL A 26 0.85 18.48 5.61
C VAL A 26 0.78 19.22 6.95
N ASN A 27 -0.23 20.06 7.16
CA ASN A 27 -0.43 20.74 8.44
C ASN A 27 -0.66 19.76 9.59
N ALA A 28 -1.44 18.70 9.37
CA ALA A 28 -1.65 17.67 10.38
C ALA A 28 -0.35 16.92 10.71
N LEU A 29 0.47 16.57 9.73
CA LEU A 29 1.76 15.92 9.93
C LEU A 29 2.72 16.82 10.70
N THR A 30 2.84 18.09 10.31
CA THR A 30 3.65 19.09 11.02
C THR A 30 3.21 19.21 12.48
N LYS A 31 1.90 19.36 12.72
CA LYS A 31 1.35 19.54 14.07
C LYS A 31 1.57 18.32 14.97
N ASN A 32 1.44 17.10 14.43
CA ASN A 32 1.48 15.87 15.23
C ASN A 32 2.89 15.29 15.38
N TYR A 33 3.80 15.55 14.43
CA TYR A 33 5.09 14.87 14.35
C TYR A 33 6.28 15.82 14.03
N GLY A 34 6.04 17.12 13.92
CA GLY A 34 7.06 18.15 13.71
C GLY A 34 7.36 18.49 12.24
N ASP A 35 8.17 19.52 12.02
CA ASP A 35 8.39 20.12 10.69
C ASP A 35 8.97 19.14 9.66
N ARG A 36 9.81 18.21 10.08
CA ARG A 36 10.37 17.18 9.19
C ARG A 36 9.29 16.24 8.66
N ALA A 37 8.27 15.94 9.46
CA ALA A 37 7.12 15.17 9.03
C ALA A 37 6.29 15.93 7.99
N GLY A 38 6.09 17.23 8.19
CA GLY A 38 5.47 18.10 7.18
C GLY A 38 6.21 18.06 5.85
N LYS A 39 7.55 18.17 5.87
CA LYS A 39 8.40 18.07 4.67
C LYS A 39 8.27 16.72 3.97
N ARG A 40 8.21 15.61 4.72
CA ARG A 40 7.94 14.27 4.15
C ARG A 40 6.55 14.21 3.51
N GLY A 41 5.54 14.80 4.13
CA GLY A 41 4.21 14.96 3.57
C GLY A 41 4.23 15.68 2.22
N THR A 42 4.86 16.85 2.14
CA THR A 42 5.02 17.58 0.86
C THR A 42 5.78 16.76 -0.19
N ALA A 43 6.82 16.02 0.20
CA ALA A 43 7.55 15.15 -0.72
C ALA A 43 6.67 14.01 -1.27
N TRP A 44 5.78 13.45 -0.44
CA TRP A 44 4.81 12.44 -0.85
C TRP A 44 3.78 12.98 -1.85
N PHE A 45 3.24 14.18 -1.64
CA PHE A 45 2.36 14.82 -2.62
C PHE A 45 3.07 15.12 -3.95
N ARG A 46 4.30 15.63 -3.89
CA ARG A 46 5.13 15.85 -5.08
C ARG A 46 5.40 14.55 -5.86
N LEU A 47 5.63 13.44 -5.16
CA LEU A 47 5.74 12.12 -5.78
C LEU A 47 4.45 11.78 -6.54
N MET A 48 3.29 11.95 -5.88
CA MET A 48 2.00 11.63 -6.48
C MET A 48 1.72 12.48 -7.72
N ASP A 49 1.95 13.80 -7.64
CA ASP A 49 1.75 14.72 -8.77
C ASP A 49 2.60 14.36 -9.99
N LYS A 50 3.88 14.03 -9.76
CA LYS A 50 4.79 13.59 -10.84
C LYS A 50 4.43 12.23 -11.41
N SER A 51 3.77 11.38 -10.63
CA SER A 51 3.48 9.99 -11.00
C SER A 51 2.09 9.81 -11.62
N TYR A 52 1.18 10.78 -11.46
CA TYR A 52 -0.24 10.62 -11.81
C TYR A 52 -0.46 10.19 -13.27
N GLN A 53 0.29 10.77 -14.21
CA GLN A 53 0.18 10.51 -15.65
C GLN A 53 1.17 9.45 -16.17
N LEU A 54 1.92 8.79 -15.28
CA LEU A 54 2.84 7.74 -15.69
C LEU A 54 2.11 6.43 -15.97
N GLU A 55 2.73 5.59 -16.79
CA GLU A 55 2.34 4.19 -16.96
C GLU A 55 2.38 3.44 -15.62
N GLU A 56 1.52 2.42 -15.47
CA GLU A 56 1.36 1.70 -14.20
C GLU A 56 2.71 1.17 -13.66
N LYS A 57 3.56 0.60 -14.52
CA LYS A 57 4.87 0.07 -14.12
C LYS A 57 5.80 1.15 -13.56
N GLU A 58 5.74 2.37 -14.08
CA GLU A 58 6.52 3.50 -13.55
C GLU A 58 5.94 4.02 -12.24
N LYS A 59 4.61 4.07 -12.09
CA LYS A 59 3.96 4.35 -10.80
C LYS A 59 4.44 3.39 -9.71
N LEU A 60 4.48 2.09 -10.00
CA LEU A 60 4.99 1.07 -9.06
C LEU A 60 6.43 1.37 -8.63
N LYS A 61 7.32 1.71 -9.58
CA LYS A 61 8.73 2.02 -9.28
C LYS A 61 8.87 3.25 -8.40
N GLN A 62 8.19 4.34 -8.74
CA GLN A 62 8.25 5.60 -8.00
C GLN A 62 7.75 5.41 -6.57
N VAL A 63 6.61 4.75 -6.39
CA VAL A 63 6.02 4.47 -5.07
C VAL A 63 6.90 3.52 -4.26
N ASN A 64 7.38 2.43 -4.85
CA ASN A 64 8.24 1.48 -4.13
C ASN A 64 9.55 2.14 -3.67
N HIS A 65 10.17 2.93 -4.54
CA HIS A 65 11.40 3.65 -4.19
C HIS A 65 11.16 4.66 -3.07
N PHE A 66 10.12 5.49 -3.16
CA PHE A 66 9.83 6.52 -2.17
C PHE A 66 9.67 5.94 -0.77
N PHE A 67 8.82 4.93 -0.60
CA PHE A 67 8.57 4.36 0.73
C PHE A 67 9.77 3.59 1.26
N ASN A 68 10.61 3.00 0.40
CA ASN A 68 11.84 2.33 0.82
C ASN A 68 12.93 3.28 1.32
N LEU A 69 12.74 4.60 1.28
CA LEU A 69 13.62 5.57 1.92
C LEU A 69 13.30 5.76 3.42
N LEU A 70 12.14 5.29 3.90
CA LEU A 70 11.77 5.35 5.32
C LEU A 70 12.48 4.25 6.11
N ARG A 71 12.52 4.40 7.44
CA ARG A 71 13.25 3.50 8.32
C ARG A 71 12.43 2.26 8.67
N PHE A 72 13.05 1.09 8.60
CA PHE A 72 12.48 -0.11 9.20
C PHE A 72 12.67 -0.07 10.72
N VAL A 73 11.59 -0.16 11.48
CA VAL A 73 11.57 -0.15 12.96
C VAL A 73 10.46 -1.04 13.47
N ASP A 74 10.78 -1.99 14.34
CA ASP A 74 9.78 -2.89 14.93
C ASP A 74 8.72 -2.12 15.73
N ASP A 75 7.46 -2.54 15.60
CA ASP A 75 6.32 -1.93 16.27
C ASP A 75 6.47 -1.82 17.79
N ILE A 76 7.03 -2.85 18.43
CA ILE A 76 7.20 -2.84 19.89
C ILE A 76 8.11 -1.70 20.36
N LYS A 77 9.08 -1.29 19.52
CA LYS A 77 9.95 -0.15 19.78
C LYS A 77 9.24 1.15 19.40
N LEU A 78 8.63 1.19 18.22
CA LEU A 78 8.03 2.39 17.65
C LEU A 78 6.74 2.80 18.37
N TRP A 79 5.79 1.88 18.51
CA TRP A 79 4.44 2.09 19.03
C TRP A 79 4.25 1.60 20.47
N GLY A 80 5.16 0.77 20.98
CA GLY A 80 5.02 0.16 22.31
C GLY A 80 4.03 -1.00 22.38
N VAL A 81 3.50 -1.42 21.23
CA VAL A 81 2.58 -2.53 21.04
C VAL A 81 3.06 -3.32 19.82
N SER A 82 2.84 -4.64 19.78
CA SER A 82 3.20 -5.45 18.62
C SER A 82 2.07 -5.49 17.59
N ASN A 83 2.41 -5.65 16.31
CA ASN A 83 1.49 -5.82 15.18
C ASN A 83 0.47 -4.67 15.05
N TYR A 84 0.96 -3.44 15.15
CA TYR A 84 0.19 -2.23 14.98
C TYR A 84 0.34 -1.71 13.55
N TRP A 85 -0.72 -1.88 12.76
CA TRP A 85 -0.70 -1.41 11.38
C TRP A 85 -0.90 0.11 11.33
N ALA A 86 0.16 0.83 11.00
CA ALA A 86 0.12 2.27 10.83
C ALA A 86 -0.60 2.65 9.53
N THR A 87 -1.39 3.71 9.61
CA THR A 87 -1.92 4.37 8.41
C THR A 87 -0.77 4.98 7.60
N PRO A 88 -0.95 5.24 6.29
CA PRO A 88 0.08 5.92 5.49
C PRO A 88 0.52 7.26 6.11
N LEU A 89 -0.39 8.00 6.73
CA LEU A 89 -0.08 9.29 7.37
C LEU A 89 0.74 9.11 8.66
N GLU A 90 0.43 8.12 9.48
CA GLU A 90 1.24 7.77 10.66
C GLU A 90 2.65 7.34 10.23
N PHE A 91 2.76 6.42 9.28
CA PHE A 91 4.04 5.92 8.76
C PHE A 91 4.94 7.05 8.20
N ILE A 92 4.37 7.92 7.34
CA ILE A 92 5.06 9.12 6.84
C ILE A 92 5.42 10.07 7.98
N GLY A 93 4.49 10.25 8.93
CA GLY A 93 4.64 11.15 10.06
C GLY A 93 5.82 10.78 10.93
N VAL A 94 5.89 9.52 11.36
CA VAL A 94 6.90 9.04 12.32
C VAL A 94 8.23 8.66 11.67
N ASN A 95 8.32 8.65 10.34
CA ASN A 95 9.53 8.32 9.56
C ASN A 95 9.97 6.85 9.61
N GLY A 96 9.03 5.92 9.82
CA GLY A 96 9.33 4.50 9.83
C GLY A 96 8.22 3.64 10.42
N GLY A 97 8.47 2.33 10.39
CA GLY A 97 7.49 1.27 10.66
C GLY A 97 8.07 -0.08 10.24
N ASP A 98 7.30 -1.14 10.29
CA ASP A 98 7.73 -2.48 9.90
C ASP A 98 7.09 -2.94 8.57
N CYS A 99 7.14 -4.24 8.25
CA CYS A 99 6.89 -4.70 6.89
C CYS A 99 5.48 -4.39 6.36
N GLU A 100 4.46 -4.48 7.20
CA GLU A 100 3.08 -4.13 6.84
C GLU A 100 2.93 -2.66 6.51
N ASP A 101 3.56 -1.75 7.27
CA ASP A 101 3.41 -0.31 7.10
C ASP A 101 3.92 0.13 5.73
N PHE A 102 5.06 -0.44 5.30
CA PHE A 102 5.58 -0.22 3.94
C PHE A 102 4.60 -0.75 2.89
N ALA A 103 4.06 -1.95 3.07
CA ALA A 103 3.14 -2.55 2.09
C ALA A 103 1.82 -1.75 1.99
N ILE A 104 1.26 -1.36 3.13
CA ILE A 104 0.03 -0.58 3.26
C ILE A 104 0.20 0.81 2.63
N ALA A 105 1.29 1.52 2.95
CA ALA A 105 1.53 2.85 2.41
C ALA A 105 1.71 2.84 0.89
N LYS A 106 2.44 1.84 0.35
CA LYS A 106 2.56 1.61 -1.09
C LYS A 106 1.21 1.33 -1.72
N TYR A 107 0.44 0.42 -1.15
CA TYR A 107 -0.87 0.02 -1.64
C TYR A 107 -1.85 1.21 -1.74
N PHE A 108 -2.03 1.97 -0.66
CA PHE A 108 -2.95 3.12 -0.68
C PHE A 108 -2.48 4.25 -1.59
N THR A 109 -1.16 4.48 -1.69
CA THR A 109 -0.64 5.49 -2.63
C THR A 109 -0.88 5.08 -4.08
N LEU A 110 -0.75 3.79 -4.40
CA LEU A 110 -1.03 3.29 -5.76
C LEU A 110 -2.53 3.36 -6.10
N LEU A 111 -3.42 3.13 -5.12
CA LEU A 111 -4.85 3.38 -5.29
C LEU A 111 -5.14 4.86 -5.63
N GLU A 112 -4.52 5.80 -4.91
CA GLU A 112 -4.68 7.24 -5.17
C GLU A 112 -4.13 7.63 -6.56
N LEU A 113 -3.09 6.95 -7.02
CA LEU A 113 -2.55 7.09 -8.39
C LEU A 113 -3.39 6.40 -9.47
N GLY A 114 -4.54 5.84 -9.12
CA GLY A 114 -5.51 5.24 -10.04
C GLY A 114 -5.19 3.81 -10.46
N ILE A 115 -4.26 3.11 -9.77
CA ILE A 115 -4.11 1.67 -9.98
C ILE A 115 -5.33 0.97 -9.38
N ALA A 116 -5.98 0.12 -10.18
CA ALA A 116 -7.19 -0.55 -9.75
C ALA A 116 -6.94 -1.53 -8.58
N ASP A 117 -7.86 -1.55 -7.62
CA ASP A 117 -7.81 -2.39 -6.40
C ASP A 117 -7.67 -3.89 -6.73
N GLU A 118 -8.35 -4.36 -7.78
CA GLU A 118 -8.28 -5.75 -8.24
C GLU A 118 -6.92 -6.17 -8.79
N LYS A 119 -6.07 -5.21 -9.19
CA LYS A 119 -4.71 -5.48 -9.66
C LYS A 119 -3.72 -5.61 -8.51
N MET A 120 -4.10 -5.31 -7.28
CA MET A 120 -3.16 -5.25 -6.14
C MET A 120 -3.62 -6.14 -5.00
N ARG A 121 -2.66 -6.81 -4.36
CA ARG A 121 -2.89 -7.53 -3.12
C ARG A 121 -1.74 -7.31 -2.15
N ILE A 122 -2.06 -6.90 -0.93
CA ILE A 122 -1.14 -7.00 0.19
C ILE A 122 -1.02 -8.49 0.54
N THR A 123 0.20 -9.01 0.56
CA THR A 123 0.47 -10.45 0.66
C THR A 123 1.36 -10.72 1.87
N MET A 124 0.84 -11.52 2.80
CA MET A 124 1.64 -12.13 3.87
C MET A 124 2.41 -13.31 3.30
N VAL A 125 3.72 -13.32 3.52
CA VAL A 125 4.64 -14.34 3.03
C VAL A 125 5.55 -14.84 4.16
N LYS A 126 6.11 -16.04 4.02
CA LYS A 126 7.26 -16.49 4.78
C LYS A 126 8.53 -16.14 3.99
N ALA A 127 9.34 -15.23 4.52
CA ALA A 127 10.67 -14.92 3.99
C ALA A 127 11.66 -15.99 4.49
N VAL A 128 11.89 -17.03 3.68
CA VAL A 128 12.60 -18.24 4.14
C VAL A 128 14.07 -18.02 4.46
N THR A 129 14.73 -17.07 3.78
CA THR A 129 16.14 -16.73 4.04
C THR A 129 16.33 -16.02 5.38
N LEU A 130 15.33 -15.25 5.82
CA LEU A 130 15.33 -14.54 7.11
C LEU A 130 14.59 -15.34 8.20
N ASN A 131 13.94 -16.44 7.84
CA ASN A 131 13.11 -17.28 8.69
C ASN A 131 12.06 -16.49 9.50
N GLN A 132 11.34 -15.58 8.83
CA GLN A 132 10.29 -14.76 9.45
C GLN A 132 9.09 -14.57 8.52
N TYR A 133 7.96 -14.20 9.11
CA TYR A 133 6.83 -13.67 8.34
C TYR A 133 7.13 -12.25 7.87
N HIS A 134 6.60 -11.89 6.71
CA HIS A 134 6.87 -10.63 6.03
C HIS A 134 5.66 -10.21 5.19
N MET A 135 5.53 -8.92 4.90
CA MET A 135 4.44 -8.38 4.10
C MET A 135 4.94 -7.60 2.89
N VAL A 136 4.33 -7.84 1.73
CA VAL A 136 4.67 -7.22 0.44
C VAL A 136 3.41 -6.81 -0.31
N VAL A 137 3.56 -5.98 -1.36
CA VAL A 137 2.48 -5.76 -2.34
C VAL A 137 2.77 -6.58 -3.59
N ALA A 138 1.79 -7.40 -3.99
CA ALA A 138 1.78 -8.11 -5.26
C ALA A 138 0.87 -7.36 -6.25
N TYR A 139 1.43 -6.95 -7.39
CA TYR A 139 0.70 -6.31 -8.48
C TYR A 139 0.55 -7.27 -9.67
N TYR A 140 -0.66 -7.36 -10.21
CA TYR A 140 -1.07 -8.20 -11.33
C TYR A 140 -1.46 -7.32 -12.51
N GLU A 141 -0.70 -7.36 -13.61
CA GLU A 141 -1.01 -6.61 -14.84
C GLU A 141 -2.36 -7.06 -15.44
N THR A 142 -2.61 -8.37 -15.39
CA THR A 142 -3.90 -9.02 -15.66
C THR A 142 -4.19 -10.08 -14.59
N PRO A 143 -5.44 -10.54 -14.41
CA PRO A 143 -5.76 -11.57 -13.41
C PRO A 143 -4.96 -12.88 -13.54
N ALA A 144 -4.47 -13.21 -14.74
CA ALA A 144 -3.68 -14.41 -15.02
C ALA A 144 -2.16 -14.17 -15.00
N SER A 145 -1.71 -12.93 -14.78
CA SER A 145 -0.29 -12.58 -14.80
C SER A 145 0.45 -13.13 -13.59
N ILE A 146 1.73 -13.47 -13.77
CA ILE A 146 2.65 -13.63 -12.65
C ILE A 146 2.85 -12.24 -12.03
N PRO A 147 2.63 -12.06 -10.72
CA PRO A 147 2.66 -10.73 -10.14
C PRO A 147 4.08 -10.18 -10.02
N LEU A 148 4.19 -8.85 -10.09
CA LEU A 148 5.35 -8.09 -9.65
C LEU A 148 5.27 -7.88 -8.13
N ILE A 149 6.40 -8.03 -7.45
CA ILE A 149 6.51 -7.89 -6.00
C ILE A 149 7.19 -6.58 -5.66
N LEU A 150 6.51 -5.74 -4.88
CA LEU A 150 7.01 -4.53 -4.28
C LEU A 150 7.31 -4.82 -2.80
N ASP A 151 8.58 -4.70 -2.42
CA ASP A 151 9.12 -5.15 -1.15
C ASP A 151 10.06 -4.07 -0.57
N ASN A 152 10.16 -4.00 0.75
CA ASN A 152 11.11 -3.15 1.47
C ASN A 152 12.43 -3.87 1.79
N ILE A 153 12.47 -5.20 1.83
CA ILE A 153 13.73 -5.96 1.99
C ILE A 153 14.55 -5.93 0.70
N ASP A 154 13.95 -6.27 -0.45
CA ASP A 154 14.54 -6.09 -1.77
C ASP A 154 13.80 -4.98 -2.51
N GLY A 155 14.42 -3.80 -2.59
CA GLY A 155 13.82 -2.64 -3.25
C GLY A 155 13.66 -2.76 -4.77
N ARG A 156 14.18 -3.82 -5.40
CA ARG A 156 13.96 -4.07 -6.83
C ARG A 156 12.64 -4.78 -7.04
N ILE A 157 11.81 -4.22 -7.91
CA ILE A 157 10.56 -4.86 -8.32
C ILE A 157 10.89 -6.05 -9.23
N LYS A 158 10.45 -7.25 -8.83
CA LYS A 158 10.72 -8.51 -9.53
C LYS A 158 9.44 -9.31 -9.68
N LEU A 159 9.38 -10.16 -10.69
CA LEU A 159 8.34 -11.19 -10.79
C LEU A 159 8.41 -12.12 -9.57
N ALA A 160 7.26 -12.59 -9.09
CA ALA A 160 7.16 -13.53 -7.97
C ALA A 160 7.98 -14.81 -8.21
N THR A 161 8.07 -15.30 -9.45
CA THR A 161 8.90 -16.46 -9.81
C THR A 161 10.41 -16.24 -9.64
N LYS A 162 10.85 -14.99 -9.51
CA LYS A 162 12.23 -14.60 -9.20
C LYS A 162 12.45 -14.32 -7.70
N ARG A 163 11.41 -14.42 -6.87
CA ARG A 163 11.45 -14.26 -5.41
C ARG A 163 11.22 -15.59 -4.71
N LYS A 164 12.11 -16.56 -4.98
CA LYS A 164 12.07 -17.91 -4.37
C LYS A 164 12.27 -17.88 -2.84
N ASP A 165 12.76 -16.76 -2.33
CA ASP A 165 12.90 -16.45 -0.91
C ASP A 165 11.57 -16.14 -0.22
N LEU A 166 10.48 -15.92 -0.96
CA LEU A 166 9.17 -15.59 -0.40
C LEU A 166 8.15 -16.70 -0.72
N ILE A 167 7.59 -17.30 0.33
CA ILE A 167 6.52 -18.30 0.20
C ILE A 167 5.19 -17.65 0.63
N PRO A 168 4.20 -17.50 -0.26
CA PRO A 168 3.00 -16.75 0.08
C PRO A 168 2.05 -17.56 0.97
N VAL A 169 1.47 -16.91 1.99
CA VAL A 169 0.62 -17.51 3.03
C VAL A 169 -0.84 -17.13 2.80
N TYR A 170 -1.13 -15.83 2.76
CA TYR A 170 -2.43 -15.28 2.39
C TYR A 170 -2.24 -13.90 1.75
N SER A 171 -3.29 -13.40 1.10
CA SER A 171 -3.27 -12.06 0.52
C SER A 171 -4.64 -11.41 0.63
N PHE A 172 -4.70 -10.09 0.64
CA PHE A 172 -5.95 -9.33 0.72
C PHE A 172 -5.81 -7.99 0.01
N ASN A 173 -6.94 -7.34 -0.25
CA ASN A 173 -6.99 -5.97 -0.74
C ASN A 173 -8.13 -5.21 -0.03
N GLY A 174 -8.60 -4.11 -0.61
CA GLY A 174 -9.64 -3.27 -0.01
C GLY A 174 -10.93 -4.02 0.32
N LYS A 175 -11.23 -5.10 -0.42
CA LYS A 175 -12.53 -5.80 -0.35
C LYS A 175 -12.42 -7.27 0.05
N GLN A 176 -11.39 -7.96 -0.42
CA GLN A 176 -11.35 -9.42 -0.46
C GLN A 176 -10.12 -9.98 0.26
N LEU A 177 -10.28 -11.20 0.79
CA LEU A 177 -9.23 -11.98 1.46
C LEU A 177 -9.10 -13.35 0.77
N TRP A 178 -7.87 -13.75 0.45
CA TRP A 178 -7.53 -15.03 -0.18
C TRP A 178 -6.51 -15.79 0.65
N LEU A 179 -6.73 -17.09 0.86
CA LEU A 179 -5.77 -17.99 1.50
C LEU A 179 -5.00 -18.78 0.43
N ASN A 180 -3.68 -18.88 0.54
CA ASN A 180 -2.92 -19.73 -0.38
C ASN A 180 -3.03 -21.19 0.01
N LYS A 181 -3.43 -22.03 -0.95
CA LYS A 181 -3.28 -23.49 -0.86
C LYS A 181 -2.04 -23.92 -1.63
N SER A 182 -1.59 -25.15 -1.39
CA SER A 182 -0.32 -25.76 -1.84
C SER A 182 -0.04 -25.77 -3.35
N LYS A 183 -0.92 -25.21 -4.19
CA LYS A 183 -0.81 -25.16 -5.66
C LYS A 183 -0.76 -23.74 -6.26
N GLY A 184 -0.49 -22.71 -5.46
CA GLY A 184 -0.25 -21.35 -5.95
C GLY A 184 -1.48 -20.58 -6.44
N GLN A 185 -2.68 -21.18 -6.35
CA GLN A 185 -3.95 -20.48 -6.53
C GLN A 185 -4.54 -20.15 -5.15
N GLY A 186 -4.70 -18.86 -4.87
CA GLY A 186 -5.37 -18.39 -3.67
C GLY A 186 -6.87 -18.71 -3.73
N VAL A 187 -7.42 -19.29 -2.67
CA VAL A 187 -8.86 -19.53 -2.53
C VAL A 187 -9.48 -18.33 -1.84
N LEU A 188 -10.54 -17.76 -2.43
CA LEU A 188 -11.30 -16.68 -1.80
C LEU A 188 -11.83 -17.19 -0.44
N ALA A 189 -11.41 -16.52 0.61
CA ALA A 189 -11.70 -16.87 2.01
C ALA A 189 -12.66 -15.87 2.68
N GLY A 190 -13.18 -14.90 1.92
CA GLY A 190 -14.17 -13.94 2.36
C GLY A 190 -13.74 -12.50 2.12
N LYS A 191 -14.26 -11.60 2.96
CA LYS A 191 -13.95 -10.17 2.96
C LYS A 191 -12.73 -9.87 3.82
N SER A 192 -12.06 -8.75 3.52
CA SER A 192 -10.87 -8.30 4.26
C SER A 192 -11.18 -7.74 5.65
N ASP A 193 -12.44 -7.38 5.92
CA ASP A 193 -12.93 -6.94 7.25
C ASP A 193 -12.74 -7.99 8.37
N ARG A 194 -12.52 -9.25 7.99
CA ARG A 194 -12.12 -10.34 8.89
C ARG A 194 -10.77 -10.11 9.55
N LEU A 195 -9.90 -9.29 8.96
CA LEU A 195 -8.62 -8.88 9.53
C LEU A 195 -8.86 -7.70 10.46
N LYS A 196 -8.80 -7.94 11.78
CA LYS A 196 -9.06 -6.90 12.79
C LYS A 196 -8.16 -5.66 12.61
N GLN A 197 -6.88 -5.88 12.30
CA GLN A 197 -5.90 -4.81 12.06
C GLN A 197 -6.26 -3.96 10.84
N TRP A 198 -6.75 -4.59 9.77
CA TRP A 198 -7.20 -3.87 8.57
C TRP A 198 -8.44 -3.02 8.86
N THR A 199 -9.39 -3.57 9.61
CA THR A 199 -10.60 -2.85 10.04
C THR A 199 -10.26 -1.67 10.95
N ASP A 200 -9.39 -1.86 11.94
CA ASP A 200 -8.89 -0.79 12.83
C ASP A 200 -8.19 0.31 12.02
N LEU A 201 -7.28 -0.07 11.12
CA LEU A 201 -6.58 0.87 10.25
C LEU A 201 -7.55 1.72 9.45
N ASN A 202 -8.55 1.10 8.82
CA ASN A 202 -9.55 1.81 8.01
C ASN A 202 -10.38 2.80 8.83
N GLN A 203 -10.65 2.51 10.11
CA GLN A 203 -11.35 3.43 11.01
C GLN A 203 -10.50 4.65 11.40
N ARG A 204 -9.17 4.53 11.34
CA ARG A 204 -8.22 5.60 11.66
C ARG A 204 -7.74 6.37 10.42
N MET A 205 -8.16 5.98 9.22
CA MET A 205 -7.78 6.68 8.00
C MET A 205 -8.17 8.16 8.05
N GLY A 206 -7.22 9.03 7.73
CA GLY A 206 -7.38 10.48 7.75
C GLY A 206 -6.56 11.16 8.84
N VAL A 207 -6.82 12.45 9.06
CA VAL A 207 -5.96 13.30 9.90
C VAL A 207 -6.45 13.45 11.34
N SER A 208 -7.65 12.94 11.66
CA SER A 208 -8.30 13.22 12.95
C SER A 208 -7.73 12.37 14.09
N ASN A 209 -7.25 11.16 13.81
CA ASN A 209 -6.90 10.14 14.81
C ASN A 209 -5.47 9.63 14.64
N LEU A 210 -4.51 10.54 14.40
CA LEU A 210 -3.10 10.20 14.22
C LEU A 210 -2.46 9.78 15.55
N LYS A 211 -2.02 8.53 15.67
CA LYS A 211 -1.42 8.00 16.89
C LYS A 211 0.00 8.55 17.12
N GLN A 212 0.30 8.89 18.37
CA GLN A 212 1.64 9.31 18.77
C GLN A 212 2.55 8.09 18.97
N PRO A 213 3.78 8.08 18.42
CA PRO A 213 4.72 6.98 18.63
C PRO A 213 5.28 7.03 20.05
N LYS A 214 5.65 5.86 20.57
CA LYS A 214 6.43 5.73 21.81
C LYS A 214 7.87 6.21 21.60
N LEU A 215 8.46 5.86 20.45
CA LEU A 215 9.79 6.30 20.05
C LEU A 215 9.69 7.48 19.08
N ARG A 216 10.21 8.64 19.47
CA ARG A 216 10.42 9.76 18.54
C ARG A 216 11.79 9.61 17.89
N MET A 217 11.79 9.50 16.57
CA MET A 217 13.02 9.34 15.80
C MET A 217 13.68 10.66 15.40
N GLU A 218 12.96 11.78 15.56
CA GLU A 218 13.35 13.14 15.22
C GLU A 218 12.70 14.14 16.20
#